data_AF-A0A364L6X7-F1
#
_entry.id   AF-A0A364L6X7-F1
#
_cell.length_a   1.000
_cell.length_b   1.000
_cell.length_c   1.000
_cell.angle_alpha   90.00
_cell.angle_beta   90.00
_cell.angle_gamma   90.00
#
_symmetry.space_group_name_H-M   'P 1'
#
loop_
_entity.id
_entity.type
_entity.pdbx_description
1 polymer ?
#
loop_
_entity_poly.entity_id
_entity_poly.type
_entity_poly.pdbx_seq_one_letter_code
_entity_poly.pdbx_strand_id
1 'polypeptide(L)'
;MQALIRLACDLAAALCGLIYLMYITFRLRRQMEESVKVTVAALKTLAQPSIYTFTESAIRNAIYLWLVNRIILLGENYATAWGVFNTIRWGLIMVPVQTLEASTLTFVGHNWGRWRARVGVEIRQPKASRAEIFGMDSDLYLIKLANGYDWEEMIRPALISCCVALVVEVIICIALSTHGVQTFAYFLSGSEVVAQITQMMWKAIDWTYIFYALNYQLAAILLATSPRWYLYQALGSNFLWMLPWAIVVTKVSFPEAIAWTYYAIIFGGALVFDFIDVSITLLIWALGLSKGRIKVNVI
;
A
#
# COMPACT_ATOMS: atom_id res chain seq x y z
N MET A 1 -3.83 8.88 -21.39
CA MET A 1 -2.39 8.65 -21.67
C MET A 1 -1.64 8.05 -20.46
N GLN A 2 -1.70 8.68 -19.27
CA GLN A 2 -1.00 8.17 -18.06
C GLN A 2 -1.42 6.76 -17.62
N ALA A 3 -2.72 6.42 -17.67
CA ALA A 3 -3.18 5.07 -17.34
C ALA A 3 -2.56 3.99 -18.25
N LEU A 4 -2.37 4.29 -19.54
CA LEU A 4 -1.72 3.38 -20.50
C LEU A 4 -0.23 3.24 -20.22
N ILE A 5 0.46 4.35 -19.93
CA ILE A 5 1.88 4.35 -19.57
C ILE A 5 2.09 3.51 -18.31
N ARG A 6 1.27 3.73 -17.28
CA ARG A 6 1.36 2.98 -16.03
C ARG A 6 1.06 1.50 -16.23
N LEU A 7 0.03 1.16 -16.98
CA LEU A 7 -0.26 -0.23 -17.36
C LEU A 7 0.91 -0.87 -18.11
N ALA A 8 1.53 -0.16 -19.05
CA ALA A 8 2.68 -0.65 -19.80
C ALA A 8 3.91 -0.86 -18.89
N CYS A 9 4.19 0.08 -17.99
CA CYS A 9 5.27 -0.06 -17.00
C CYS A 9 5.03 -1.23 -16.05
N ASP A 10 3.81 -1.38 -15.52
CA ASP A 10 3.44 -2.46 -14.60
C ASP A 10 3.50 -3.82 -15.30
N LEU A 11 3.03 -3.91 -16.55
CA LEU A 11 3.16 -5.13 -17.38
C LEU A 11 4.62 -5.46 -17.68
N ALA A 12 5.43 -4.47 -18.05
CA ALA A 12 6.86 -4.67 -18.32
C ALA A 12 7.60 -5.14 -17.07
N ALA A 13 7.34 -4.52 -15.91
CA ALA A 13 7.91 -4.94 -14.63
C ALA A 13 7.51 -6.38 -14.27
N ALA A 14 6.23 -6.74 -14.43
CA ALA A 14 5.73 -8.08 -14.18
C ALA A 14 6.38 -9.13 -15.12
N LEU A 15 6.50 -8.82 -16.41
CA LEU A 15 7.14 -9.70 -17.39
C LEU A 15 8.64 -9.88 -17.11
N CYS A 16 9.36 -8.81 -16.80
CA CYS A 16 10.77 -8.88 -16.41
C CYS A 16 10.96 -9.70 -15.11
N GLY A 17 10.09 -9.51 -14.11
CA GLY A 17 10.10 -10.29 -12.88
C GLY A 17 9.86 -11.79 -13.14
N LEU A 18 8.93 -12.13 -14.04
CA LEU A 18 8.67 -13.51 -14.45
C LEU A 18 9.88 -14.12 -15.16
N ILE A 19 10.50 -13.39 -16.09
CA ILE A 19 11.71 -13.84 -16.81
C ILE A 19 12.85 -14.07 -15.83
N TYR A 20 13.06 -13.16 -14.87
CA TYR A 20 14.07 -13.30 -13.84
C TYR A 20 13.83 -14.53 -12.95
N LEU A 21 12.59 -14.77 -12.53
CA LEU A 21 12.22 -15.95 -11.74
C LEU A 21 12.42 -17.24 -12.53
N MET A 22 12.06 -17.27 -13.81
CA MET A 22 12.37 -18.40 -14.69
C MET A 22 13.88 -18.62 -14.81
N TYR A 23 14.66 -17.56 -15.05
CA TYR A 23 16.11 -17.63 -15.14
C TYR A 23 16.75 -18.20 -13.88
N ILE A 24 16.36 -17.72 -12.70
CA ILE A 24 16.81 -18.24 -11.41
C ILE A 24 16.43 -19.71 -11.24
N THR A 25 15.19 -20.07 -11.56
CA THR A 25 14.71 -21.46 -11.45
C THR A 25 15.51 -22.39 -12.36
N PHE A 26 15.80 -21.96 -13.59
CA PHE A 26 16.65 -22.72 -14.52
C PHE A 26 18.10 -22.84 -14.03
N ARG A 27 18.64 -21.79 -13.40
CA ARG A 27 20.00 -21.79 -12.84
C ARG A 27 20.10 -22.72 -11.62
N LEU A 28 19.13 -22.66 -10.70
CA LEU A 28 19.05 -23.53 -9.52
C LEU A 28 18.83 -25.00 -9.92
N ARG A 29 18.01 -25.26 -10.95
CA ARG A 29 17.83 -26.59 -11.52
C ARG A 29 19.13 -27.20 -12.05
N ARG A 30 20.11 -26.39 -12.47
CA ARG A 30 21.44 -26.89 -12.87
C ARG A 30 22.33 -27.26 -11.67
N GLN A 31 21.98 -26.80 -10.46
CA GLN A 31 22.78 -26.99 -9.24
C GLN A 31 22.17 -28.01 -8.27
N MET A 32 20.87 -28.29 -8.33
CA MET A 32 20.18 -29.27 -7.48
C MET A 32 19.90 -30.58 -8.25
N GLU A 33 20.08 -31.74 -7.60
CA GLU A 33 19.76 -33.05 -8.18
C GLU A 33 18.24 -33.28 -8.36
N GLU A 34 17.40 -32.56 -7.61
CA GLU A 34 15.94 -32.62 -7.74
C GLU A 34 15.42 -31.71 -8.87
N SER A 35 14.59 -32.28 -9.75
CA SER A 35 14.04 -31.56 -10.90
C SER A 35 12.94 -30.58 -10.47
N VAL A 36 13.29 -29.32 -10.23
CA VAL A 36 12.29 -28.24 -10.11
C VAL A 36 11.68 -27.98 -11.49
N LYS A 37 10.47 -28.51 -11.74
CA LYS A 37 9.74 -28.32 -13.01
C LYS A 37 8.78 -27.14 -12.90
N VAL A 38 8.94 -26.15 -13.77
CA VAL A 38 7.93 -25.10 -13.98
C VAL A 38 6.67 -25.77 -14.50
N THR A 39 5.65 -25.85 -13.64
CA THR A 39 4.40 -26.57 -13.93
C THR A 39 3.23 -25.61 -13.76
N VAL A 40 2.16 -25.80 -14.55
CA VAL A 40 0.92 -25.01 -14.43
C VAL A 40 0.33 -25.07 -13.01
N ALA A 41 0.58 -26.17 -12.28
CA ALA A 41 0.26 -26.29 -10.86
C ALA A 41 0.97 -25.25 -9.98
N ALA A 42 2.24 -24.93 -10.25
CA ALA A 42 2.98 -23.88 -9.55
C ALA A 42 2.50 -22.46 -9.92
N LEU A 43 2.01 -22.28 -11.15
CA LEU A 43 1.33 -21.03 -11.51
C LEU A 43 0.01 -20.88 -10.75
N LYS A 44 -0.72 -21.98 -10.53
CA LYS A 44 -1.96 -22.00 -9.75
C LYS A 44 -1.72 -21.67 -8.26
N THR A 45 -0.61 -22.12 -7.68
CA THR A 45 -0.26 -21.76 -6.28
C THR A 45 0.08 -20.28 -6.13
N LEU A 46 0.68 -19.64 -7.15
CA LEU A 46 0.88 -18.18 -7.20
C LEU A 46 -0.42 -17.41 -7.44
N ALA A 47 -1.33 -17.93 -8.26
CA ALA A 47 -2.60 -17.27 -8.57
C ALA A 47 -3.53 -17.17 -7.34
N GLN A 48 -3.50 -18.15 -6.44
CA GLN A 48 -4.36 -18.20 -5.27
C GLN A 48 -4.24 -16.96 -4.34
N PRO A 49 -3.03 -16.53 -3.90
CA PRO A 49 -2.88 -15.28 -3.15
C PRO A 49 -3.19 -14.04 -3.99
N SER A 50 -2.91 -14.06 -5.30
CA SER A 50 -3.18 -12.93 -6.20
C SER A 50 -4.67 -12.64 -6.42
N ILE A 51 -5.56 -13.61 -6.23
CA ILE A 51 -7.02 -13.36 -6.29
C ILE A 51 -7.42 -12.33 -5.24
N TYR A 52 -6.83 -12.38 -4.04
CA TYR A 52 -7.17 -11.44 -2.96
C TYR A 52 -6.78 -10.00 -3.32
N THR A 53 -5.58 -9.78 -3.86
CA THR A 53 -5.13 -8.45 -4.28
C THR A 53 -5.87 -7.95 -5.51
N PHE A 54 -6.20 -8.84 -6.44
CA PHE A 54 -7.01 -8.50 -7.61
C PHE A 54 -8.43 -8.08 -7.22
N THR A 55 -9.09 -8.85 -6.36
CA THR A 55 -10.44 -8.54 -5.86
C THR A 55 -10.46 -7.22 -5.09
N GLU A 56 -9.48 -6.99 -4.22
CA GLU A 56 -9.30 -5.73 -3.50
C GLU A 56 -9.19 -4.55 -4.48
N SER A 57 -8.25 -4.64 -5.43
CA SER A 57 -8.03 -3.59 -6.43
C SER A 57 -9.26 -3.32 -7.29
N ALA A 58 -9.98 -4.37 -7.72
CA ALA A 58 -11.20 -4.23 -8.52
C ALA A 58 -12.30 -3.49 -7.76
N ILE A 59 -12.54 -3.84 -6.49
CA ILE A 59 -13.56 -3.19 -5.65
C ILE A 59 -13.19 -1.74 -5.37
N ARG A 60 -11.95 -1.49 -4.92
CA ARG A 60 -11.45 -0.14 -4.63
C ARG A 60 -11.57 0.77 -5.84
N ASN A 61 -11.13 0.29 -7.02
CA ASN A 61 -11.19 1.07 -8.25
C ASN A 61 -12.63 1.31 -8.71
N ALA A 62 -13.53 0.33 -8.56
CA ALA A 62 -14.95 0.51 -8.90
C ALA A 62 -15.62 1.60 -8.05
N ILE A 63 -15.40 1.57 -6.73
CA ILE A 63 -15.94 2.58 -5.81
C ILE A 63 -15.30 3.95 -6.06
N TYR A 64 -14.00 4.00 -6.32
CA TYR A 64 -13.29 5.23 -6.62
C TYR A 64 -13.80 5.89 -7.91
N LEU A 65 -13.98 5.13 -8.99
CA LEU A 65 -14.54 5.64 -10.24
C LEU A 65 -15.97 6.14 -10.08
N TRP A 66 -16.78 5.49 -9.23
CA TRP A 66 -18.11 5.97 -8.88
C TRP A 66 -18.04 7.37 -8.25
N LEU A 67 -17.18 7.59 -7.26
CA LEU A 67 -17.00 8.90 -6.62
C LEU A 67 -16.49 9.97 -7.59
N VAL A 68 -15.46 9.65 -8.39
CA VAL A 68 -14.79 10.62 -9.27
C VAL A 68 -15.68 11.13 -10.38
N ASN A 69 -16.60 10.30 -10.89
CA ASN A 69 -17.54 10.73 -11.93
C ASN A 69 -18.35 11.98 -11.52
N ARG A 70 -18.56 12.21 -10.21
CA ARG A 70 -19.28 13.39 -9.72
C ARG A 70 -18.41 14.65 -9.62
N ILE A 71 -17.11 14.51 -9.42
CA ILE A 71 -16.16 15.64 -9.39
C ILE A 71 -16.02 16.25 -10.77
N ILE A 72 -15.95 15.41 -11.80
CA ILE A 72 -15.80 15.84 -13.20
C ILE A 72 -17.01 16.67 -13.66
N LEU A 73 -18.19 16.44 -13.06
CA LEU A 73 -19.42 17.19 -13.35
C LEU A 73 -19.45 18.61 -12.74
N LEU A 74 -18.48 18.98 -11.90
CA LEU A 74 -18.41 20.33 -11.31
C LEU A 74 -17.98 21.40 -12.31
N GLY A 75 -17.37 21.02 -13.43
CA GLY A 75 -16.97 21.95 -14.50
C GLY A 75 -15.59 21.62 -15.10
N GLU A 76 -15.28 22.25 -16.23
CA GLU A 76 -14.06 22.00 -17.00
C GLU A 76 -12.77 22.32 -16.22
N ASN A 77 -12.78 23.44 -15.48
CA ASN A 77 -11.64 23.85 -14.65
C ASN A 77 -11.38 22.86 -13.49
N TYR A 78 -12.45 22.37 -12.85
CA TYR A 78 -12.36 21.36 -11.79
C TYR A 78 -11.90 20.00 -12.32
N ALA A 79 -12.39 19.59 -13.49
CA ALA A 79 -11.97 18.35 -14.14
C ALA A 79 -10.46 18.38 -14.48
N THR A 80 -9.99 19.50 -15.04
CA THR A 80 -8.57 19.69 -15.36
C THR A 80 -7.72 19.76 -14.08
N ALA A 81 -8.15 20.52 -13.07
CA ALA A 81 -7.47 20.61 -11.78
C ALA A 81 -7.37 19.24 -11.09
N TRP A 82 -8.43 18.43 -11.14
CA TRP A 82 -8.41 17.06 -10.62
C TRP A 82 -7.40 16.17 -11.36
N GLY A 83 -7.27 16.33 -12.68
CA GLY A 83 -6.26 15.62 -13.49
C GLY A 83 -4.83 16.00 -13.11
N VAL A 84 -4.56 17.30 -12.95
CA VAL A 84 -3.26 17.83 -12.51
C VAL A 84 -2.96 17.37 -11.09
N PHE A 85 -3.90 17.51 -10.17
CA PHE A 85 -3.81 17.02 -8.80
C PHE A 85 -3.43 15.53 -8.75
N ASN A 86 -4.11 14.69 -9.53
CA ASN A 86 -3.78 13.26 -9.62
C ASN A 86 -2.39 13.03 -10.21
N THR A 87 -1.97 13.81 -11.19
CA THR A 87 -0.61 13.69 -11.76
C THR A 87 0.45 13.94 -10.71
N ILE A 88 0.31 15.01 -9.92
CA ILE A 88 1.24 15.35 -8.83
C ILE A 88 1.23 14.22 -7.80
N ARG A 89 0.04 13.79 -7.37
CA ARG A 89 -0.12 12.73 -6.37
C ARG A 89 0.50 11.41 -6.80
N TRP A 90 0.12 10.90 -7.97
CA TRP A 90 0.58 9.59 -8.44
C TRP A 90 2.07 9.61 -8.76
N GLY A 91 2.58 10.67 -9.37
CA GLY A 91 3.96 10.76 -9.81
C GLY A 91 4.94 11.06 -8.67
N LEU A 92 4.65 12.09 -7.88
CA LEU A 92 5.60 12.61 -6.89
C LEU A 92 5.50 11.91 -5.53
N ILE A 93 4.28 11.55 -5.11
CA ILE A 93 4.03 10.98 -3.77
C ILE A 93 3.92 9.46 -3.84
N MET A 94 3.02 8.93 -4.68
CA MET A 94 2.68 7.51 -4.63
C MET A 94 3.79 6.61 -5.15
N VAL A 95 4.54 7.00 -6.19
CA VAL A 95 5.61 6.17 -6.76
C VAL A 95 6.71 5.86 -5.73
N PRO A 96 7.33 6.85 -5.05
CA PRO A 96 8.33 6.57 -4.02
C PRO A 96 7.81 5.70 -2.89
N VAL A 97 6.60 5.99 -2.38
CA VAL A 97 5.96 5.20 -1.32
C VAL A 97 5.74 3.75 -1.74
N GLN A 98 5.30 3.52 -2.98
CA GLN A 98 5.06 2.17 -3.52
C GLN A 98 6.36 1.42 -3.80
N THR A 99 7.43 2.11 -4.24
CA THR A 99 8.76 1.49 -4.37
C THR A 99 9.28 1.04 -3.00
N LEU A 100 9.07 1.87 -1.98
CA LEU A 100 9.43 1.56 -0.60
C LEU A 100 8.56 0.43 -0.03
N GLU A 101 7.26 0.39 -0.35
CA GLU A 101 6.35 -0.70 0.00
C GLU A 101 6.79 -2.02 -0.64
N ALA A 102 7.14 -2.03 -1.94
CA ALA A 102 7.60 -3.24 -2.64
C ALA A 102 8.88 -3.80 -2.02
N SER A 103 9.78 -2.92 -1.56
CA SER A 103 10.99 -3.29 -0.83
C SER A 103 10.64 -3.90 0.53
N THR A 104 9.74 -3.25 1.27
CA THR A 104 9.22 -3.72 2.56
C THR A 104 8.57 -5.09 2.43
N LEU A 105 7.70 -5.28 1.45
CA LEU A 105 7.03 -6.54 1.14
C LEU A 105 8.04 -7.67 0.91
N THR A 106 9.12 -7.38 0.18
CA THR A 106 10.17 -8.36 -0.10
C THR A 106 10.88 -8.80 1.18
N PHE A 107 11.32 -7.85 2.01
CA PHE A 107 12.05 -8.18 3.26
C PHE A 107 11.16 -8.83 4.31
N VAL A 108 9.93 -8.33 4.50
CA VAL A 108 8.97 -8.94 5.42
C VAL A 108 8.60 -10.34 4.95
N GLY A 109 8.38 -10.53 3.65
CA GLY A 109 8.11 -11.85 3.05
C GLY A 109 9.27 -12.82 3.25
N HIS A 110 10.52 -12.36 3.12
CA HIS A 110 11.70 -13.17 3.40
C HIS A 110 11.79 -13.60 4.86
N ASN A 111 11.64 -12.66 5.80
CA ASN A 111 11.66 -12.94 7.24
C ASN A 111 10.51 -13.88 7.65
N TRP A 112 9.31 -13.66 7.11
CA TRP A 112 8.16 -14.54 7.29
C TRP A 112 8.46 -15.96 6.79
N GLY A 113 9.05 -16.09 5.60
CA GLY A 113 9.45 -17.37 5.02
C GLY A 113 10.46 -18.13 5.86
N ARG A 114 11.51 -17.46 6.34
CA ARG A 114 12.52 -18.07 7.23
C ARG A 114 11.91 -18.51 8.57
N TRP A 115 11.06 -17.68 9.18
CA TRP A 115 10.32 -18.04 10.39
C TRP A 115 9.40 -19.25 10.15
N ARG A 116 8.65 -19.28 9.04
CA ARG A 116 7.79 -20.42 8.67
C ARG A 116 8.57 -21.71 8.44
N ALA A 117 9.76 -21.63 7.86
CA ALA A 117 10.64 -22.79 7.69
C ALA A 117 11.10 -23.35 9.04
N ARG A 118 11.37 -22.50 10.04
CA ARG A 118 11.75 -22.93 11.40
C ARG A 118 10.58 -23.55 12.19
N VAL A 119 9.39 -22.94 12.13
CA VAL A 119 8.23 -23.39 12.90
C VAL A 119 7.54 -24.60 12.26
N GLY A 120 7.62 -24.74 10.93
CA GLY A 120 7.03 -25.84 10.17
C GLY A 120 5.97 -25.34 9.18
N VAL A 121 6.21 -25.59 7.89
CA VAL A 121 5.34 -25.13 6.79
C VAL A 121 3.97 -25.84 6.81
N GLU A 122 3.93 -27.07 7.31
CA GLU A 122 2.73 -27.89 7.47
C GLU A 122 1.79 -27.39 8.60
N ILE A 123 2.31 -26.56 9.52
CA ILE A 123 1.52 -26.08 10.64
C ILE A 123 0.55 -25.00 10.16
N ARG A 124 -0.73 -25.34 10.12
CA ARG A 124 -1.81 -24.46 9.69
C ARG A 124 -2.06 -23.30 10.66
N GLN A 125 -1.75 -23.49 11.94
CA GLN A 125 -1.94 -22.51 13.01
C GLN A 125 -0.64 -22.34 13.82
N PRO A 126 0.38 -21.67 13.24
CA PRO A 126 1.64 -21.47 13.94
C PRO A 126 1.45 -20.45 15.09
N LYS A 127 2.27 -20.58 16.13
CA LYS A 127 2.29 -19.65 17.26
C LYS A 127 3.62 -18.91 17.28
N ALA A 128 3.58 -17.59 17.20
CA ALA A 128 4.78 -16.74 17.28
C ALA A 128 4.90 -16.08 18.65
N SER A 129 6.10 -15.97 19.21
CA SER A 129 6.34 -15.15 20.40
C SER A 129 6.21 -13.66 20.08
N ARG A 130 5.83 -12.83 21.06
CA ARG A 130 5.83 -11.36 20.90
C ARG A 130 7.23 -10.83 20.57
N ALA A 131 8.27 -11.47 21.07
CA ALA A 131 9.66 -11.13 20.75
C ALA A 131 10.01 -11.41 19.28
N GLU A 132 9.45 -12.46 18.68
CA GLU A 132 9.67 -12.78 17.25
C GLU A 132 8.89 -11.83 16.32
N ILE A 133 7.71 -11.39 16.75
CA ILE A 133 6.88 -10.45 15.98
C ILE A 133 7.46 -9.03 16.06
N PHE A 134 7.72 -8.52 17.28
CA PHE A 134 8.00 -7.09 17.55
C PHE A 134 9.43 -6.76 18.00
N GLY A 135 10.27 -7.76 18.31
CA GLY A 135 11.64 -7.50 18.82
C GLY A 135 11.73 -6.94 20.24
N MET A 136 10.62 -6.92 20.97
CA MET A 136 10.44 -6.07 22.17
C MET A 136 10.96 -6.72 23.47
N ASP A 137 12.27 -7.00 23.54
CA ASP A 137 12.99 -7.21 24.82
C ASP A 137 13.95 -6.03 25.05
N SER A 138 13.55 -5.13 25.96
CA SER A 138 14.12 -3.78 26.13
C SER A 138 15.53 -3.74 26.72
N ASP A 139 15.99 -4.77 27.44
CA ASP A 139 17.27 -4.75 28.16
C ASP A 139 18.49 -5.15 27.32
N LEU A 140 18.29 -5.67 26.09
CA LEU A 140 19.37 -6.25 25.31
C LEU A 140 19.59 -5.57 23.94
N TYR A 141 18.90 -4.47 23.63
CA TYR A 141 18.97 -3.84 22.30
C TYR A 141 20.40 -3.34 21.94
N LEU A 142 21.10 -2.71 22.89
CA LEU A 142 22.46 -2.18 22.66
C LEU A 142 23.54 -3.27 22.64
N ILE A 143 23.39 -4.33 23.44
CA ILE A 143 24.34 -5.46 23.49
C ILE A 143 24.17 -6.39 22.28
N LYS A 144 22.94 -6.51 21.76
CA LYS A 144 22.59 -7.34 20.60
C LYS A 144 23.04 -6.72 19.26
N LEU A 145 23.14 -5.40 19.16
CA LEU A 145 23.69 -4.69 17.98
C LEU A 145 25.20 -4.94 17.82
N ALA A 146 25.92 -5.08 18.94
CA ALA A 146 27.37 -5.24 18.97
C ALA A 146 27.86 -6.65 18.61
N ASN A 147 27.01 -7.68 18.73
CA ASN A 147 27.41 -9.09 18.60
C ASN A 147 27.07 -9.77 17.26
N GLY A 148 26.53 -9.04 16.27
CA GLY A 148 26.38 -9.56 14.90
C GLY A 148 25.48 -10.79 14.73
N TYR A 149 24.60 -11.08 15.68
CA TYR A 149 23.63 -12.17 15.58
C TYR A 149 22.42 -11.75 14.72
N ASP A 150 22.01 -12.60 13.78
CA ASP A 150 20.84 -12.44 12.90
C ASP A 150 19.52 -12.44 13.71
N TRP A 151 19.01 -11.26 14.07
CA TRP A 151 17.69 -11.12 14.69
C TRP A 151 16.64 -10.79 13.63
N GLU A 152 15.92 -11.81 13.16
CA GLU A 152 14.90 -11.65 12.13
C GLU A 152 13.55 -11.28 12.71
N GLU A 153 13.43 -10.07 13.23
CA GLU A 153 12.14 -9.48 13.55
C GLU A 153 11.27 -9.43 12.29
N MET A 154 10.07 -9.99 12.37
CA MET A 154 9.20 -10.14 11.19
C MET A 154 8.76 -8.79 10.61
N ILE A 155 8.52 -7.80 11.47
CA ILE A 155 7.96 -6.49 11.06
C ILE A 155 9.01 -5.37 10.96
N ARG A 156 10.25 -5.60 11.38
CA ARG A 156 11.30 -4.56 11.42
C ARG A 156 11.49 -3.81 10.10
N PRO A 157 11.54 -4.48 8.93
CA PRO A 157 11.66 -3.78 7.66
C PRO A 157 10.52 -2.78 7.43
N ALA A 158 9.29 -3.13 7.83
CA ALA A 158 8.14 -2.24 7.74
C ALA A 158 8.23 -1.04 8.70
N LEU A 159 8.74 -1.23 9.92
CA LEU A 159 8.93 -0.12 10.87
C LEU A 159 10.01 0.86 10.40
N ILE A 160 11.14 0.35 9.91
CA ILE A 160 12.19 1.19 9.31
C ILE A 160 11.64 1.95 8.11
N SER A 161 10.88 1.25 7.27
CA SER A 161 10.22 1.82 6.12
C SER A 161 9.23 2.93 6.51
N CYS A 162 8.42 2.73 7.56
CA CYS A 162 7.57 3.78 8.13
C CYS A 162 8.38 5.02 8.53
N CYS A 163 9.54 4.85 9.19
CA CYS A 163 10.41 5.98 9.56
C CYS A 163 10.94 6.72 8.32
N VAL A 164 11.41 5.99 7.31
CA VAL A 164 11.89 6.59 6.05
C VAL A 164 10.75 7.33 5.35
N ALA A 165 9.59 6.70 5.22
CA ALA A 165 8.39 7.30 4.65
C ALA A 165 7.99 8.58 5.38
N LEU A 166 7.95 8.56 6.71
CA LEU A 166 7.65 9.74 7.52
C LEU A 166 8.60 10.90 7.25
N VAL A 167 9.92 10.65 7.25
CA VAL A 167 10.91 11.71 7.01
C VAL A 167 10.72 12.32 5.62
N VAL A 168 10.59 11.47 4.60
CA VAL A 168 10.45 11.93 3.21
C VAL A 168 9.12 12.67 3.00
N GLU A 169 8.00 12.09 3.43
CA GLU A 169 6.67 12.67 3.24
C GLU A 169 6.49 13.96 4.03
N VAL A 170 7.01 14.07 5.25
CA VAL A 170 6.94 15.32 6.02
C VAL A 170 7.72 16.44 5.31
N ILE A 171 8.92 16.14 4.79
CA ILE A 171 9.71 17.12 4.03
C ILE A 171 8.95 17.56 2.77
N ILE A 172 8.41 16.61 2.00
CA ILE A 172 7.67 16.90 0.77
C ILE A 172 6.39 17.69 1.07
N CYS A 173 5.66 17.31 2.12
CA CYS A 173 4.46 18.01 2.57
C CYS A 173 4.77 19.48 2.88
N ILE A 174 5.82 19.76 3.65
CA ILE A 174 6.24 21.12 3.98
C ILE A 174 6.67 21.90 2.72
N ALA A 175 7.48 21.28 1.84
CA ALA A 175 7.98 21.92 0.62
C ALA A 175 6.84 22.27 -0.35
N LEU A 176 5.90 21.35 -0.58
CA LEU A 176 4.78 21.56 -1.50
C LEU A 176 3.71 22.50 -0.94
N SER A 177 3.44 22.43 0.37
CA SER A 177 2.44 23.27 1.02
C SER A 177 2.86 24.75 1.09
N THR A 178 4.16 25.02 1.25
CA THR A 178 4.68 26.39 1.35
C THR A 178 4.84 27.08 0.00
N HIS A 179 5.48 26.47 -0.99
CA HIS A 179 5.81 27.17 -2.25
C HIS A 179 5.68 26.31 -3.53
N GLY A 180 5.57 24.99 -3.44
CA GLY A 180 5.76 24.13 -4.61
C GLY A 180 4.52 23.91 -5.48
N VAL A 181 3.33 23.73 -4.89
CA VAL A 181 2.25 23.07 -5.63
C VAL A 181 1.57 23.95 -6.69
N GLN A 182 1.42 25.27 -6.46
CA GLN A 182 0.76 26.16 -7.42
C GLN A 182 1.61 26.34 -8.68
N THR A 183 2.89 26.64 -8.53
CA THR A 183 3.82 26.78 -9.66
C THR A 183 3.95 25.47 -10.43
N PHE A 184 4.01 24.34 -9.73
CA PHE A 184 4.05 23.03 -10.38
C PHE A 184 2.75 22.69 -11.10
N ALA A 185 1.59 23.04 -10.52
CA ALA A 185 0.30 22.89 -11.18
C ALA A 185 0.18 23.79 -12.42
N TYR A 186 0.68 25.03 -12.36
CA TYR A 186 0.73 25.94 -13.51
C TYR A 186 1.62 25.40 -14.63
N PHE A 187 2.77 24.82 -14.29
CA PHE A 187 3.65 24.16 -15.26
C PHE A 187 2.94 23.01 -16.00
N LEU A 188 2.10 22.25 -15.30
CA LEU A 188 1.35 21.13 -15.88
C LEU A 188 0.09 21.55 -16.63
N SER A 189 -0.59 22.61 -16.21
CA SER A 189 -1.90 23.01 -16.74
C SER A 189 -1.83 24.14 -17.78
N GLY A 190 -0.80 24.99 -17.73
CA GLY A 190 -0.74 26.25 -18.49
C GLY A 190 -1.82 27.28 -18.11
N SER A 191 -2.56 27.06 -17.00
CA SER A 191 -3.68 27.90 -16.58
C SER A 191 -3.59 28.27 -15.11
N GLU A 192 -3.60 29.57 -14.84
CA GLU A 192 -3.53 30.13 -13.48
C GLU A 192 -4.75 29.73 -12.64
N VAL A 193 -5.95 29.72 -13.25
CA VAL A 193 -7.19 29.32 -12.56
C VAL A 193 -7.11 27.86 -12.12
N VAL A 194 -6.65 26.96 -13.01
CA VAL A 194 -6.49 25.54 -12.69
C VAL A 194 -5.40 25.33 -11.63
N ALA A 195 -4.32 26.10 -11.68
CA ALA A 195 -3.24 26.02 -10.69
C ALA A 195 -3.71 26.42 -9.29
N GLN A 196 -4.51 27.48 -9.17
CA GLN A 196 -5.09 27.93 -7.90
C GLN A 196 -6.08 26.91 -7.33
N ILE A 197 -6.97 26.35 -8.17
CA ILE A 197 -7.87 25.28 -7.75
C ILE A 197 -7.07 24.07 -7.27
N THR A 198 -6.03 23.66 -8.01
CA THR A 198 -5.16 22.53 -7.64
C THR A 198 -4.44 22.78 -6.32
N GLN A 199 -3.96 24.00 -6.07
CA GLN A 199 -3.33 24.36 -4.80
C GLN A 199 -4.30 24.28 -3.63
N MET A 200 -5.51 24.81 -3.80
CA MET A 200 -6.58 24.71 -2.80
C MET A 200 -6.92 23.23 -2.54
N MET A 201 -6.99 22.43 -3.60
CA MET A 201 -7.19 20.99 -3.48
C MET A 201 -6.09 20.32 -2.66
N TRP A 202 -4.84 20.60 -3.00
CA TRP A 202 -3.68 20.00 -2.35
C TRP A 202 -3.59 20.33 -0.87
N LYS A 203 -3.68 21.62 -0.50
CA LYS A 203 -3.57 22.07 0.89
C LYS A 203 -4.65 21.51 1.81
N ALA A 204 -5.78 21.06 1.26
CA ALA A 204 -6.85 20.47 2.07
C ALA A 204 -6.53 19.04 2.54
N ILE A 205 -5.69 18.30 1.80
CA ILE A 205 -5.47 16.86 2.01
C ILE A 205 -3.99 16.45 2.01
N ASP A 206 -3.05 17.37 1.83
CA ASP A 206 -1.61 17.09 1.79
C ASP A 206 -1.11 16.34 3.03
N TRP A 207 -1.48 16.80 4.22
CA TRP A 207 -1.12 16.18 5.49
C TRP A 207 -1.62 14.73 5.62
N THR A 208 -2.71 14.38 4.93
CA THR A 208 -3.26 13.02 4.96
C THR A 208 -2.39 12.01 4.22
N TYR A 209 -1.48 12.46 3.34
CA TYR A 209 -0.53 11.56 2.66
C TYR A 209 0.53 10.96 3.58
N ILE A 210 0.79 11.58 4.73
CA ILE A 210 1.64 10.99 5.77
C ILE A 210 1.01 9.66 6.24
N PHE A 211 -0.31 9.65 6.47
CA PHE A 211 -1.05 8.46 6.85
C PHE A 211 -1.13 7.44 5.71
N TYR A 212 -1.31 7.90 4.47
CA TYR A 212 -1.22 7.03 3.29
C TYR A 212 0.12 6.29 3.23
N ALA A 213 1.24 7.01 3.39
CA ALA A 213 2.55 6.40 3.29
C ALA A 213 2.80 5.37 4.40
N LEU A 214 2.45 5.70 5.64
CA LEU A 214 2.49 4.77 6.76
C LEU A 214 1.60 3.54 6.54
N ASN A 215 0.36 3.76 6.10
CA ASN A 215 -0.62 2.71 5.85
C ASN A 215 -0.05 1.67 4.87
N TYR A 216 0.57 2.10 3.77
CA TYR A 216 1.16 1.20 2.78
C TYR A 216 2.29 0.33 3.37
N GLN A 217 3.19 0.93 4.15
CA GLN A 217 4.29 0.16 4.77
C GLN A 217 3.78 -0.85 5.80
N LEU A 218 2.73 -0.50 6.54
CA LEU A 218 2.07 -1.39 7.50
C LEU A 218 1.28 -2.50 6.79
N ALA A 219 0.51 -2.16 5.76
CA ALA A 219 -0.27 -3.11 4.97
C ALA A 219 0.61 -4.16 4.29
N ALA A 220 1.86 -3.80 3.91
CA ALA A 220 2.85 -4.73 3.38
C ALA A 220 3.11 -5.92 4.32
N ILE A 221 2.97 -5.77 5.64
CA ILE A 221 3.08 -6.88 6.60
C ILE A 221 1.94 -7.88 6.38
N LEU A 222 0.69 -7.41 6.33
CA LEU A 222 -0.45 -8.29 6.09
C LEU A 222 -0.37 -8.92 4.70
N LEU A 223 0.05 -8.15 3.71
CA LEU A 223 0.18 -8.61 2.34
C LEU A 223 1.24 -9.72 2.19
N ALA A 224 2.40 -9.57 2.83
CA ALA A 224 3.47 -10.57 2.83
C ALA A 224 3.10 -11.85 3.61
N THR A 225 2.39 -11.71 4.73
CA THR A 225 2.19 -12.81 5.68
C THR A 225 0.85 -13.52 5.52
N SER A 226 -0.23 -12.78 5.24
CA SER A 226 -1.58 -13.31 5.09
C SER A 226 -2.48 -12.43 4.20
N PRO A 227 -2.47 -12.66 2.87
CA PRO A 227 -3.28 -11.89 1.91
C PRO A 227 -4.79 -11.86 2.19
N ARG A 228 -5.30 -12.85 2.93
CA ARG A 228 -6.70 -12.88 3.40
C ARG A 228 -7.01 -11.75 4.39
N TRP A 229 -6.11 -11.53 5.36
CA TRP A 229 -6.27 -10.45 6.34
C TRP A 229 -6.10 -9.09 5.67
N TYR A 230 -5.19 -8.98 4.69
CA TYR A 230 -5.09 -7.79 3.84
C TYR A 230 -6.41 -7.50 3.12
N LEU A 231 -7.07 -8.50 2.51
CA LEU A 231 -8.37 -8.28 1.87
C LEU A 231 -9.43 -7.83 2.87
N TYR A 232 -9.52 -8.44 4.05
CA TYR A 232 -10.53 -8.05 5.04
C TYR A 232 -10.37 -6.61 5.51
N GLN A 233 -9.14 -6.20 5.79
CA GLN A 233 -8.79 -4.82 6.09
C GLN A 233 -9.24 -3.89 4.95
N ALA A 234 -8.76 -4.14 3.73
CA ALA A 234 -9.08 -3.29 2.60
C ALA A 234 -10.58 -3.22 2.28
N LEU A 235 -11.34 -4.32 2.46
CA LEU A 235 -12.80 -4.29 2.35
C LEU A 235 -13.46 -3.46 3.45
N GLY A 236 -12.94 -3.54 4.68
CA GLY A 236 -13.37 -2.70 5.81
C GLY A 236 -13.28 -1.22 5.45
N SER A 237 -12.10 -0.75 5.05
CA SER A 237 -11.88 0.59 4.51
C SER A 237 -12.86 0.99 3.40
N ASN A 238 -12.97 0.18 2.36
CA ASN A 238 -13.79 0.50 1.18
C ASN A 238 -15.29 0.53 1.50
N PHE A 239 -15.79 -0.37 2.34
CA PHE A 239 -17.21 -0.46 2.66
C PHE A 239 -17.65 0.43 3.83
N LEU A 240 -16.78 0.69 4.80
CA LEU A 240 -17.13 1.51 5.97
C LEU A 240 -16.91 3.01 5.73
N TRP A 241 -16.00 3.38 4.83
CA TRP A 241 -15.73 4.79 4.52
C TRP A 241 -16.17 5.16 3.11
N MET A 242 -15.58 4.55 2.08
CA MET A 242 -15.74 5.02 0.70
C MET A 242 -17.15 4.78 0.14
N LEU A 243 -17.75 3.62 0.40
CA LEU A 243 -19.08 3.27 -0.12
C LEU A 243 -20.21 4.17 0.43
N PRO A 244 -20.32 4.47 1.74
CA PRO A 244 -21.30 5.41 2.26
C PRO A 244 -21.21 6.78 1.58
N TRP A 245 -19.99 7.30 1.42
CA TRP A 245 -19.78 8.56 0.72
C TRP A 245 -20.17 8.49 -0.76
N ALA A 246 -19.89 7.38 -1.45
CA ALA A 246 -20.32 7.17 -2.83
C ALA A 246 -21.85 7.22 -3.00
N ILE A 247 -22.58 6.68 -2.03
CA ILE A 247 -24.04 6.74 -1.98
C ILE A 247 -24.51 8.18 -1.73
N VAL A 248 -23.92 8.88 -0.75
CA VAL A 248 -24.27 10.26 -0.41
C VAL A 248 -24.09 11.19 -1.60
N VAL A 249 -22.93 11.15 -2.27
CA VAL A 249 -22.66 12.04 -3.43
C VAL A 249 -23.54 11.72 -4.65
N THR A 250 -24.20 10.56 -4.66
CA THR A 250 -25.18 10.21 -5.70
C THR A 250 -26.56 10.81 -5.41
N LYS A 251 -26.88 11.08 -4.15
CA LYS A 251 -28.18 11.60 -3.72
C LYS A 251 -28.15 13.10 -3.43
N VAL A 252 -27.00 13.64 -3.04
CA VAL A 252 -26.81 15.04 -2.67
C VAL A 252 -25.91 15.71 -3.68
N SER A 253 -26.38 16.78 -4.31
CA SER A 253 -25.55 17.66 -5.12
C SER A 253 -24.93 18.72 -4.22
N PHE A 254 -23.60 18.75 -4.13
CA PHE A 254 -22.90 19.77 -3.36
C PHE A 254 -22.74 21.04 -4.20
N PRO A 255 -23.07 22.24 -3.65
CA PRO A 255 -22.72 23.50 -4.28
C PRO A 255 -21.21 23.61 -4.50
N GLU A 256 -20.79 24.12 -5.66
CA GLU A 256 -19.37 24.21 -6.07
C GLU A 256 -18.48 24.87 -4.99
N ALA A 257 -19.01 25.92 -4.35
CA ALA A 257 -18.30 26.68 -3.31
C ALA A 257 -17.88 25.85 -2.08
N ILE A 258 -18.62 24.79 -1.73
CA ILE A 258 -18.34 23.93 -0.57
C ILE A 258 -18.01 22.48 -0.95
N ALA A 259 -18.17 22.13 -2.23
CA ALA A 259 -18.00 20.78 -2.73
C ALA A 259 -16.63 20.20 -2.34
N TRP A 260 -15.57 21.00 -2.49
CA TRP A 260 -14.23 20.52 -2.17
C TRP A 260 -14.02 20.21 -0.69
N THR A 261 -14.65 20.92 0.24
CA THR A 261 -14.56 20.60 1.67
C THR A 261 -15.07 19.18 1.94
N TYR A 262 -16.17 18.78 1.31
CA TYR A 262 -16.67 17.41 1.40
C TYR A 262 -15.75 16.42 0.69
N TYR A 263 -15.27 16.72 -0.51
CA TYR A 263 -14.33 15.83 -1.22
C TYR A 263 -13.01 15.65 -0.45
N ALA A 264 -12.52 16.69 0.23
CA ALA A 264 -11.36 16.60 1.11
C ALA A 264 -11.61 15.65 2.28
N ILE A 265 -12.79 15.68 2.89
CA ILE A 265 -13.19 14.71 3.93
C ILE A 265 -13.31 13.30 3.36
N ILE A 266 -13.92 13.15 2.18
CA ILE A 266 -14.11 11.85 1.54
C ILE A 266 -12.74 11.21 1.24
N PHE A 267 -11.87 11.90 0.51
CA PHE A 267 -10.59 11.35 0.07
C PHE A 267 -9.51 11.41 1.16
N GLY A 268 -9.33 12.57 1.81
CA GLY A 268 -8.34 12.72 2.87
C GLY A 268 -8.71 11.92 4.11
N GLY A 269 -9.99 11.92 4.50
CA GLY A 269 -10.48 11.10 5.60
C GLY A 269 -10.36 9.60 5.34
N ALA A 270 -10.46 9.15 4.08
CA ALA A 270 -10.21 7.75 3.73
C ALA A 270 -8.78 7.34 4.08
N LEU A 271 -7.78 8.18 3.77
CA LEU A 271 -6.38 7.88 4.07
C LEU A 271 -6.11 7.74 5.58
N VAL A 272 -6.77 8.58 6.39
CA VAL A 272 -6.67 8.50 7.85
C VAL A 272 -7.41 7.28 8.39
N PHE A 273 -8.60 6.99 7.86
CA PHE A 273 -9.38 5.81 8.25
C PHE A 273 -8.62 4.53 7.92
N ASP A 274 -8.04 4.43 6.73
CA ASP A 274 -7.26 3.27 6.27
C ASP A 274 -6.07 3.00 7.20
N PHE A 275 -5.35 4.06 7.61
CA PHE A 275 -4.27 3.94 8.57
C PHE A 275 -4.73 3.37 9.92
N ILE A 276 -5.88 3.81 10.42
CA ILE A 276 -6.45 3.30 11.67
C ILE A 276 -6.87 1.84 11.50
N ASP A 277 -7.56 1.52 10.41
CA ASP A 277 -8.06 0.18 10.11
C ASP A 277 -6.94 -0.84 9.94
N VAL A 278 -5.87 -0.50 9.20
CA VAL A 278 -4.69 -1.38 9.08
C VAL A 278 -4.00 -1.58 10.41
N SER A 279 -3.89 -0.53 11.24
CA SER A 279 -3.24 -0.60 12.55
C SER A 279 -3.99 -1.52 13.50
N ILE A 280 -5.32 -1.39 13.55
CA ILE A 280 -6.19 -2.26 14.35
C ILE A 280 -6.12 -3.69 13.83
N THR A 281 -6.20 -3.88 12.52
CA THR A 281 -6.16 -5.22 11.91
C THR A 281 -4.81 -5.91 12.15
N LEU A 282 -3.70 -5.18 12.05
CA LEU A 282 -2.36 -5.68 12.39
C LEU A 282 -2.25 -6.08 13.85
N LEU A 283 -2.79 -5.28 14.77
CA LEU A 283 -2.80 -5.61 16.18
C LEU A 283 -3.59 -6.89 16.44
N ILE A 284 -4.78 -7.02 15.85
CA ILE A 284 -5.61 -8.24 15.95
C ILE A 284 -4.87 -9.44 15.35
N TRP A 285 -4.24 -9.28 14.19
CA TRP A 285 -3.45 -10.31 13.55
C TRP A 285 -2.27 -10.76 14.42
N ALA A 286 -1.49 -9.82 14.97
CA ALA A 286 -0.34 -10.12 15.83
C ALA A 286 -0.76 -10.82 17.14
N LEU A 287 -1.86 -10.37 17.76
CA LEU A 287 -2.45 -11.01 18.92
C LEU A 287 -3.01 -12.41 18.59
N GLY A 288 -3.61 -12.56 17.41
CA GLY A 288 -4.07 -13.84 16.90
C GLY A 288 -2.93 -14.81 16.67
N LEU A 289 -1.83 -14.34 16.08
CA LEU A 289 -0.65 -15.14 15.73
C LEU A 289 0.06 -15.61 17.01
N SER A 290 0.18 -14.73 18.00
CA SER A 290 0.75 -15.09 19.31
C SER A 290 -0.10 -16.07 20.12
N LYS A 291 -1.40 -16.15 19.82
CA LYS A 291 -2.33 -17.14 20.41
C LYS A 291 -2.51 -18.39 19.55
N GLY A 292 -1.86 -18.51 18.39
CA GLY A 292 -2.04 -19.64 17.47
C GLY A 292 -3.43 -19.71 16.83
N ARG A 293 -4.14 -18.58 16.72
CA ARG A 293 -5.51 -18.53 16.18
C ARG A 293 -5.58 -18.22 14.68
N ILE A 294 -4.48 -17.73 14.10
CA ILE A 294 -4.40 -17.39 12.67
C ILE A 294 -4.19 -18.64 11.83
N LYS A 295 -5.09 -18.86 10.87
CA LYS A 295 -4.93 -19.91 9.85
C LYS A 295 -4.09 -19.38 8.71
N VAL A 296 -2.96 -20.01 8.46
CA VAL A 296 -2.09 -19.75 7.31
C VAL A 296 -2.27 -20.90 6.30
N ASN A 297 -2.18 -20.60 5.01
CA ASN A 297 -2.19 -21.67 4.00
C ASN A 297 -0.93 -22.52 4.13
N VAL A 298 -1.10 -23.83 4.04
CA VAL A 298 0.02 -24.77 3.91
C VAL A 298 0.54 -24.67 2.48
N ILE A 299 1.86 -24.60 2.32
CA ILE A 299 2.55 -24.51 1.02
C ILE A 299 3.15 -25.87 0.72
#